data_AF-A0A1Y0F4M4-F1
#
_entry.id   AF-A0A1Y0F4M4-F1
#
_cell.length_a   1.000
_cell.length_b   1.000
_cell.length_c   1.000
_cell.angle_alpha   90.00
_cell.angle_beta   90.00
_cell.angle_gamma   90.00
#
_symmetry.space_group_name_H-M   'P 1'
#
loop_
_entity.id
_entity.type
_entity.pdbx_description
1 polymer ?
#
loop_
_entity_poly.entity_id
_entity_poly.type
_entity_poly.pdbx_seq_one_letter_code
_entity_poly.pdbx_strand_id
1 'polypeptide(L)'
;FYKNKFIIAEDGVKGGPKNLYGAKGKDTIVKVPLGTLVYKNKKIVADVIKENHLYLVAKGGKGRRGNNKFKTSKNTAPRIAENGMPGEKYEADIVLKILSDVGLVGLPSCGKSTLINALSNAKAKVAEYEFTTLVPQLGLVKYYDYSYTIVDL
;
A
#
# COMPACT_ATOMS: atom_id res chain seq x y z
N PHE A 1 17.27 12.01 0.93
CA PHE A 1 16.73 12.57 -0.33
C PHE A 1 15.69 11.61 -0.91
N TYR A 2 14.45 11.67 -0.44
CA TYR A 2 13.36 10.89 -1.04
C TYR A 2 12.88 11.63 -2.30
N LYS A 3 13.22 11.12 -3.48
CA LYS A 3 12.60 11.59 -4.73
C LYS A 3 11.11 11.25 -4.64
N ASN A 4 10.23 12.23 -4.85
CA ASN A 4 8.81 11.97 -5.07
C ASN A 4 8.68 11.05 -6.29
N LYS A 5 8.42 9.76 -6.04
CA LYS A 5 8.28 8.76 -7.09
C LYS A 5 6.85 8.82 -7.60
N PHE A 6 6.66 9.34 -8.80
CA PHE A 6 5.37 9.28 -9.49
C PHE A 6 5.11 7.84 -9.93
N ILE A 7 4.02 7.26 -9.44
CA ILE A 7 3.51 5.95 -9.86
C ILE A 7 2.26 6.22 -10.70
N ILE A 8 2.31 5.88 -11.99
CA ILE A 8 1.27 6.19 -12.96
C ILE A 8 0.90 4.90 -13.68
N ALA A 9 -0.40 4.58 -13.72
CA ALA A 9 -0.94 3.47 -14.50
C ALA A 9 -1.20 3.87 -15.96
N GLU A 10 -1.32 2.88 -16.84
CA GLU A 10 -1.61 3.15 -18.25
C GLU A 10 -3.04 3.66 -18.43
N ASP A 11 -3.21 4.63 -19.33
CA ASP A 11 -4.54 5.09 -19.73
C ASP A 11 -5.27 4.03 -20.56
N GLY A 12 -6.61 4.07 -20.51
CA GLY A 12 -7.45 3.31 -21.42
C GLY A 12 -7.36 3.82 -22.87
N VAL A 13 -7.56 2.91 -23.82
CA VAL A 13 -7.53 3.26 -25.25
C VAL A 13 -8.86 3.86 -25.68
N LYS A 14 -8.83 4.81 -26.61
CA LYS A 14 -10.05 5.37 -27.21
C LYS A 14 -10.76 4.30 -28.05
N GLY A 15 -12.08 4.24 -27.95
CA GLY A 15 -12.90 3.49 -28.92
C GLY A 15 -12.69 4.00 -30.35
N GLY A 16 -12.89 3.12 -31.31
CA GLY A 16 -12.67 3.35 -32.74
C GLY A 16 -13.96 3.34 -33.57
N PRO A 17 -13.84 3.47 -34.91
CA PRO A 17 -14.96 3.34 -35.83
C PRO A 17 -15.58 1.93 -35.78
N LYS A 18 -16.75 1.75 -36.39
CA LYS A 18 -17.45 0.45 -36.50
C LYS A 18 -17.76 -0.22 -35.13
N ASN A 19 -18.20 0.58 -34.15
CA ASN A 19 -18.51 0.10 -32.79
C ASN A 19 -17.34 -0.58 -32.06
N LEU A 20 -16.10 -0.22 -32.41
CA LEU A 20 -14.92 -0.76 -31.75
C LEU A 20 -14.74 -0.13 -30.37
N TYR A 21 -14.81 -0.95 -29.33
CA TYR A 21 -14.55 -0.53 -27.96
C TYR A 21 -13.04 -0.42 -27.71
N GLY A 22 -12.64 0.58 -26.93
CA GLY A 22 -11.25 0.75 -26.52
C GLY A 22 -10.85 -0.27 -25.46
N ALA A 23 -9.60 -0.73 -25.51
CA ALA A 23 -9.04 -1.59 -24.48
C ALA A 23 -8.87 -0.86 -23.15
N LYS A 24 -8.91 -1.61 -22.05
CA LYS A 24 -8.55 -1.09 -20.72
C LYS A 24 -7.04 -0.87 -20.65
N GLY A 25 -6.62 0.17 -19.95
CA GLY A 25 -5.21 0.34 -19.58
C GLY A 25 -4.76 -0.76 -18.63
N LYS A 26 -3.47 -1.08 -18.64
CA LYS A 26 -2.91 -2.06 -17.70
C LYS A 26 -2.74 -1.46 -16.31
N ASP A 27 -2.97 -2.30 -15.31
CA ASP A 27 -2.70 -1.95 -13.93
C ASP A 27 -1.19 -1.87 -13.67
N THR A 28 -0.76 -0.87 -12.90
CA THR A 28 0.62 -0.79 -12.40
C THR A 28 0.70 -1.41 -11.02
N ILE A 29 1.48 -2.49 -10.91
CA ILE A 29 1.69 -3.22 -9.66
C ILE A 29 3.00 -2.77 -9.03
N VAL A 30 2.93 -2.33 -7.77
CA VAL A 30 4.10 -1.96 -6.97
C VAL A 30 4.27 -2.96 -5.85
N LYS A 31 5.42 -3.64 -5.84
CA LYS A 31 5.78 -4.56 -4.76
C LYS A 31 6.26 -3.76 -3.56
N VAL A 32 5.75 -4.10 -2.37
CA VAL A 32 6.12 -3.50 -1.09
C VAL A 32 6.29 -4.60 -0.04
N PRO A 33 7.05 -4.35 1.05
CA PRO A 33 7.14 -5.29 2.17
C PRO A 33 5.78 -5.52 2.85
N LEU A 34 5.61 -6.68 3.48
CA LEU A 34 4.51 -6.92 4.41
C LEU A 34 4.59 -5.96 5.61
N GLY A 35 3.44 -5.55 6.13
CA GLY A 35 3.30 -4.50 7.15
C GLY A 35 3.27 -3.07 6.58
N THR A 36 3.25 -2.90 5.26
CA THR A 36 3.15 -1.58 4.62
C THR A 36 1.72 -1.02 4.75
N LEU A 37 1.60 0.18 5.32
CA LEU A 37 0.39 1.00 5.31
C LEU A 37 0.45 2.04 4.21
N VAL A 38 -0.66 2.23 3.52
CA VAL A 38 -0.84 3.32 2.55
C VAL A 38 -1.96 4.23 3.01
N TYR A 39 -1.67 5.52 3.09
CA TYR A 39 -2.62 6.56 3.48
C TYR A 39 -2.97 7.47 2.32
N LYS A 40 -4.24 7.86 2.26
CA LYS A 40 -4.80 8.91 1.40
C LYS A 40 -5.47 9.94 2.29
N ASN A 41 -4.96 11.17 2.34
CA ASN A 41 -5.50 12.23 3.19
C ASN A 41 -5.70 11.79 4.66
N LYS A 42 -4.67 11.19 5.27
CA LYS A 42 -4.68 10.63 6.64
C LYS A 42 -5.65 9.46 6.89
N LYS A 43 -6.31 8.92 5.85
CA LYS A 43 -7.12 7.70 5.94
C LYS A 43 -6.37 6.52 5.36
N ILE A 44 -6.38 5.39 6.05
CA ILE A 44 -5.78 4.15 5.57
C ILE A 44 -6.60 3.63 4.38
N VAL A 45 -5.94 3.38 3.25
CA VAL A 45 -6.54 2.79 2.05
C VAL A 45 -6.04 1.37 1.78
N ALA A 46 -4.86 1.01 2.30
CA ALA A 46 -4.36 -0.35 2.26
C ALA A 46 -3.50 -0.66 3.49
N ASP A 47 -3.65 -1.88 4.02
CA ASP A 47 -2.80 -2.48 5.05
C ASP A 47 -2.31 -3.82 4.50
N VAL A 48 -1.06 -3.85 4.04
CA VAL A 48 -0.48 -4.98 3.29
C VAL A 48 -0.02 -6.05 4.28
N ILE A 49 -0.91 -6.95 4.63
CA ILE A 49 -0.66 -8.01 5.63
C ILE A 49 -0.49 -9.40 5.03
N LYS A 50 -0.95 -9.63 3.79
CA LYS A 50 -0.90 -10.94 3.13
C LYS A 50 -0.01 -10.90 1.90
N GLU A 51 0.83 -11.93 1.77
CA GLU A 51 1.63 -12.14 0.57
C GLU A 51 0.74 -12.55 -0.61
N ASN A 52 1.15 -12.20 -1.85
CA ASN A 52 0.43 -12.48 -3.09
C ASN A 52 -1.03 -11.94 -3.17
N HIS A 53 -1.41 -11.05 -2.26
CA HIS A 53 -2.70 -10.36 -2.30
C HIS A 53 -2.54 -8.98 -2.97
N LEU A 54 -3.44 -8.64 -3.89
CA LEU A 54 -3.46 -7.33 -4.54
C LEU A 54 -4.36 -6.35 -3.77
N TYR A 55 -3.79 -5.21 -3.39
CA TYR A 55 -4.51 -4.14 -2.71
C TYR A 55 -4.75 -2.98 -3.68
N LEU A 56 -6.02 -2.60 -3.89
CA LEU A 56 -6.36 -1.47 -4.76
C LEU A 56 -6.12 -0.16 -4.01
N VAL A 57 -5.07 0.55 -4.41
CA VAL A 57 -4.68 1.82 -3.79
C VAL A 57 -5.25 3.02 -4.55
N ALA A 58 -5.26 2.99 -5.88
CA ALA A 58 -5.83 4.05 -6.71
C ALA A 58 -6.68 3.43 -7.83
N LYS A 59 -7.94 3.86 -7.93
CA LYS A 59 -8.86 3.33 -8.95
C LYS A 59 -8.68 4.05 -10.29
N GLY A 60 -8.57 3.28 -11.36
CA GLY A 60 -8.59 3.80 -12.73
C GLY A 60 -9.91 4.46 -13.09
N GLY A 61 -9.85 5.37 -14.06
CA GLY A 61 -11.00 6.10 -14.57
C GLY A 61 -12.01 5.20 -15.30
N LYS A 62 -13.27 5.63 -15.37
CA LYS A 62 -14.30 4.91 -16.14
C LYS A 62 -14.21 5.27 -17.62
N GLY A 63 -14.21 4.25 -18.46
CA GLY A 63 -14.26 4.42 -19.92
C GLY A 63 -15.52 5.14 -20.38
N ARG A 64 -15.39 5.91 -21.46
CA ARG A 64 -16.49 6.68 -22.06
C ARG A 64 -17.50 5.82 -22.81
N ARG A 65 -18.73 6.31 -22.92
CA ARG A 65 -19.75 5.76 -23.82
C ARG A 65 -19.65 6.45 -25.19
N GLY A 66 -19.53 5.64 -26.25
CA GLY A 66 -19.60 6.11 -27.63
C GLY A 66 -21.03 6.48 -28.03
N ASN A 67 -21.16 7.19 -29.16
CA ASN A 67 -22.44 7.67 -29.69
C ASN A 67 -23.52 6.59 -29.84
N ASN A 68 -23.14 5.36 -30.20
CA ASN A 68 -24.08 4.24 -30.34
C ASN A 68 -24.88 3.96 -29.04
N LYS A 69 -24.32 4.26 -27.86
CA LYS A 69 -25.04 4.13 -26.58
C LYS A 69 -26.13 5.19 -26.36
N PHE A 70 -26.15 6.26 -27.16
CA PHE A 70 -27.15 7.35 -27.12
C PHE A 70 -28.19 7.25 -28.22
N LYS A 71 -28.17 6.18 -29.02
CA LYS A 71 -29.14 5.96 -30.10
C LYS A 71 -30.53 5.74 -29.49
N THR A 72 -31.52 6.49 -29.99
CA THR A 72 -32.94 6.33 -29.61
C THR A 72 -33.81 6.23 -30.86
N SER A 73 -35.08 5.86 -30.73
CA SER A 73 -36.02 5.81 -31.87
C SER A 73 -36.18 7.18 -32.56
N LYS A 74 -36.07 8.27 -31.80
CA LYS A 74 -36.14 9.65 -32.32
C LYS A 74 -34.79 10.19 -32.84
N ASN A 75 -33.67 9.58 -32.45
CA ASN A 75 -32.33 10.00 -32.87
C ASN A 75 -31.47 8.78 -33.22
N THR A 76 -31.49 8.42 -34.50
CA THR A 76 -30.83 7.21 -35.03
C THR A 76 -29.33 7.41 -35.29
N ALA A 77 -28.87 8.66 -35.41
CA ALA A 77 -27.47 9.02 -35.69
C ALA A 77 -26.94 10.11 -34.72
N PRO A 78 -26.83 9.80 -33.42
CA PRO A 78 -26.33 10.75 -32.42
C PRO A 78 -24.89 11.18 -32.70
N ARG A 79 -24.62 12.49 -32.55
CA ARG A 79 -23.28 13.10 -32.67
C ARG A 79 -22.60 13.35 -31.32
N ILE A 80 -23.22 12.92 -30.23
CA ILE A 80 -22.71 13.07 -28.87
C ILE A 80 -21.97 11.81 -28.40
N ALA A 81 -20.96 11.99 -27.57
CA ALA A 81 -20.28 10.93 -26.84
C ALA A 81 -19.93 11.42 -25.44
N GLU A 82 -19.85 10.51 -24.47
CA GLU A 82 -19.37 10.84 -23.13
C GLU A 82 -17.84 11.00 -23.14
N ASN A 83 -17.31 11.76 -22.18
CA ASN A 83 -15.88 11.75 -21.87
C ASN A 83 -15.56 10.66 -20.85
N GLY A 84 -14.31 10.20 -20.83
CA GLY A 84 -13.84 9.29 -19.80
C GLY A 84 -13.80 10.01 -18.45
N MET A 85 -14.06 9.28 -17.37
CA MET A 85 -13.83 9.84 -16.04
C MET A 85 -12.35 9.77 -15.71
N PRO A 86 -11.77 10.77 -15.03
CA PRO A 86 -10.39 10.70 -14.59
C PRO A 86 -10.21 9.54 -13.58
N GLY A 87 -9.02 8.94 -13.59
CA GLY A 87 -8.60 8.04 -12.51
C GLY A 87 -8.32 8.82 -11.22
N GLU A 88 -8.25 8.10 -10.11
CA GLU A 88 -7.86 8.70 -8.85
C GLU A 88 -6.40 9.17 -8.89
N LYS A 89 -6.17 10.41 -8.43
CA LYS A 89 -4.85 11.00 -8.30
C LYS A 89 -4.74 11.66 -6.92
N TYR A 90 -3.74 11.27 -6.15
CA TYR A 90 -3.47 11.82 -4.83
C TYR A 90 -2.02 11.53 -4.41
N GLU A 91 -1.51 12.30 -3.46
CA GLU A 91 -0.25 11.99 -2.77
C GLU A 91 -0.52 10.99 -1.65
N ALA A 92 0.24 9.89 -1.63
CA ALA A 92 0.08 8.83 -0.67
C ALA A 92 1.24 8.80 0.31
N ASP A 93 0.93 8.78 1.60
CA ASP A 93 1.94 8.50 2.63
C ASP A 93 2.05 6.98 2.77
N ILE A 94 3.24 6.45 2.52
CA ILE A 94 3.53 5.02 2.60
C ILE A 94 4.47 4.78 3.77
N VAL A 95 4.00 4.01 4.75
CA VAL A 95 4.71 3.78 6.00
C VAL A 95 4.80 2.28 6.24
N LEU A 96 6.00 1.77 6.49
CA LEU A 96 6.18 0.40 6.94
C LEU A 96 5.93 0.34 8.46
N LYS A 97 5.00 -0.49 8.93
CA LYS A 97 4.91 -0.83 10.35
C LYS A 97 6.17 -1.58 10.74
N ILE A 98 7.02 -0.95 11.53
CA ILE A 98 8.21 -1.58 12.10
C ILE A 98 7.83 -2.15 13.47
N LEU A 99 8.37 -3.32 13.78
CA LEU A 99 8.14 -4.09 15.00
C LEU A 99 8.67 -3.39 16.27
N SER A 100 9.61 -2.47 16.10
CA SER A 100 10.41 -1.90 17.18
C SER A 100 10.90 -0.50 16.84
N ASP A 101 11.03 0.32 17.86
CA ASP A 101 11.67 1.64 17.77
C ASP A 101 13.20 1.50 17.67
N VAL A 102 13.76 0.42 18.25
CA VAL A 102 15.21 0.17 18.30
C VAL A 102 15.51 -1.30 18.00
N GLY A 103 16.45 -1.56 17.09
CA GLY A 103 16.97 -2.90 16.80
C GLY A 103 18.42 -3.05 17.28
N LEU A 104 18.72 -4.14 17.99
CA LEU A 104 20.07 -4.48 18.41
C LEU A 104 20.72 -5.42 17.39
N VAL A 105 21.90 -5.04 16.88
CA VAL A 105 22.67 -5.82 15.91
C VAL A 105 24.02 -6.20 16.51
N GLY A 106 24.46 -7.45 16.27
CA GLY A 106 25.66 -8.00 16.88
C GLY A 106 25.81 -9.50 16.62
N LEU A 107 26.96 -10.04 17.00
CA LEU A 107 27.25 -11.47 16.86
C LEU A 107 26.29 -12.32 17.71
N PRO A 108 26.06 -13.59 17.33
CA PRO A 108 25.39 -14.55 18.20
C PRO A 108 26.07 -14.57 19.58
N SER A 109 25.28 -14.64 20.65
CA SER A 109 25.75 -14.67 22.04
C SER A 109 26.51 -13.43 22.54
N CYS A 110 26.46 -12.28 21.84
CA CYS A 110 27.05 -11.03 22.36
C CYS A 110 26.24 -10.37 23.49
N GLY A 111 25.31 -11.10 24.10
CA GLY A 111 24.50 -10.63 25.23
C GLY A 111 23.30 -9.76 24.87
N LYS A 112 22.86 -9.73 23.59
CA LYS A 112 21.70 -8.92 23.15
C LYS A 112 20.43 -9.24 23.94
N SER A 113 20.07 -10.52 24.05
CA SER A 113 18.91 -10.96 24.82
C SER A 113 19.02 -10.57 26.30
N THR A 114 20.23 -10.65 26.86
CA THR A 114 20.51 -10.21 28.24
C THR A 114 20.31 -8.71 28.41
N LEU A 115 20.76 -7.91 27.45
CA LEU A 115 20.58 -6.46 27.45
C LEU A 115 19.09 -6.06 27.30
N ILE A 116 18.36 -6.73 26.41
CA ILE A 116 16.90 -6.53 26.25
C ILE A 116 16.17 -6.85 27.56
N ASN A 117 16.50 -7.98 28.19
CA ASN A 117 15.92 -8.36 29.48
C ASN A 117 16.28 -7.39 30.62
N ALA A 118 17.50 -6.84 30.61
CA ALA A 118 17.95 -5.89 31.63
C ALA A 118 17.28 -4.52 31.49
N LEU A 119 17.07 -4.04 30.25
CA LEU A 119 16.44 -2.75 29.98
C LEU A 119 14.92 -2.81 30.01
N SER A 120 14.32 -3.97 29.74
CA SER A 120 12.88 -4.11 29.71
C SER A 120 12.28 -4.25 31.11
N ASN A 121 11.35 -3.37 31.45
CA ASN A 121 10.59 -3.43 32.71
C ASN A 121 9.54 -4.57 32.73
N ALA A 122 9.39 -5.30 31.63
CA ALA A 122 8.54 -6.48 31.51
C ALA A 122 9.39 -7.63 30.95
N LYS A 123 9.17 -8.87 31.38
CA LYS A 123 9.84 -10.03 30.76
C LYS A 123 9.67 -9.94 29.24
N ALA A 124 10.78 -10.08 28.51
CA ALA A 124 10.77 -10.02 27.05
C ALA A 124 9.65 -10.93 26.52
N LYS A 125 8.73 -10.35 25.75
CA LYS A 125 7.62 -11.09 25.17
C LYS A 125 8.07 -11.60 23.80
N VAL A 126 7.86 -12.90 23.61
CA VAL A 126 7.95 -13.54 22.30
C VAL A 126 6.72 -13.09 21.54
N ALA A 127 6.89 -12.37 20.44
CA ALA A 127 5.77 -11.91 19.63
C ALA A 127 5.76 -12.65 18.29
N GLU A 128 4.65 -13.32 18.03
CA GLU A 128 4.38 -13.97 16.75
C GLU A 128 3.71 -12.94 15.83
N TYR A 129 4.44 -12.49 14.82
CA TYR A 129 3.88 -11.64 13.77
C TYR A 129 3.75 -12.43 12.48
N GLU A 130 2.60 -12.29 11.82
CA GLU A 130 2.25 -13.05 10.61
C GLU A 130 3.20 -12.82 9.41
N PHE A 131 4.10 -11.83 9.50
CA PHE A 131 5.01 -11.43 8.42
C PHE A 131 6.50 -11.70 8.70
N THR A 132 6.86 -12.32 9.82
CA THR A 132 8.25 -12.68 10.16
C THR A 132 8.46 -14.18 10.16
N THR A 133 9.53 -14.68 9.52
CA THR A 133 9.89 -16.11 9.54
C THR A 133 10.62 -16.54 10.83
N LEU A 134 11.27 -15.59 11.50
CA LEU A 134 11.90 -15.78 12.80
C LEU A 134 11.06 -15.07 13.85
N VAL A 135 10.93 -15.68 15.03
CA VAL A 135 10.20 -15.09 16.15
C VAL A 135 11.15 -14.19 16.95
N PRO A 136 11.04 -12.86 16.85
CA PRO A 136 11.97 -11.98 17.52
C PRO A 136 11.66 -11.87 19.02
N GLN A 137 12.70 -11.64 19.83
CA GLN A 137 12.52 -11.25 21.23
C GLN A 137 12.30 -9.73 21.30
N LEU A 138 11.17 -9.33 21.89
CA LEU A 138 10.83 -7.92 22.10
C LEU A 138 10.86 -7.56 23.59
N GLY A 139 11.50 -6.43 23.90
CA GLY A 139 11.46 -5.80 25.22
C GLY A 139 10.78 -4.44 25.15
N LEU A 140 9.90 -4.16 26.11
CA LEU A 140 9.33 -2.83 26.31
C LEU A 140 10.14 -2.07 27.35
N VAL A 141 10.71 -0.93 26.97
CA VAL A 141 11.47 -0.04 27.85
C VAL A 141 10.61 1.17 28.18
N LYS A 142 10.44 1.46 29.47
CA LYS A 142 9.74 2.68 29.92
C LYS A 142 10.76 3.67 30.45
N TYR A 143 10.70 4.90 29.97
CA TYR A 143 11.53 6.00 30.44
C TYR A 143 10.66 7.24 30.66
N TYR A 144 10.42 7.57 31.93
CA TYR A 144 9.40 8.56 32.35
C TYR A 144 8.03 8.27 31.70
N ASP A 145 7.47 9.23 30.96
CA ASP A 145 6.18 9.12 30.29
C ASP A 145 6.26 8.43 28.90
N TYR A 146 7.46 8.07 28.45
CA TYR A 146 7.69 7.44 27.15
C TYR A 146 7.89 5.93 27.25
N SER A 147 7.36 5.19 26.28
CA SER A 147 7.58 3.75 26.14
C SER A 147 8.15 3.45 24.77
N TYR A 148 9.21 2.64 24.72
CA TYR A 148 9.91 2.23 23.50
C TYR A 148 9.93 0.71 23.39
N THR A 149 9.94 0.20 22.17
CA THR A 149 10.06 -1.23 21.89
C THR A 149 11.44 -1.53 21.31
N ILE A 150 12.18 -2.42 21.95
CA ILE A 150 13.51 -2.88 21.53
C ILE A 150 13.39 -4.32 21.02
N VAL A 151 14.06 -4.63 19.90
CA VAL A 151 14.10 -5.98 19.32
C VAL A 151 15.52 -6.46 19.07
N ASP A 152 15.72 -7.77 19.16
CA ASP A 152 16.92 -8.45 18.68
C ASP A 152 16.78 -8.76 17.18
N LEU A 153 17.76 -8.31 16.38
CA LEU A 153 17.88 -8.54 14.94
C LEU A 153 19.01 -9.53 14.62
#